data_AF-A0A3P7ECA3-F1
#
_entry.id   AF-A0A3P7ECA3-F1
#
_cell.length_a   1.000
_cell.length_b   1.000
_cell.length_c   1.000
_cell.angle_alpha   90.00
_cell.angle_beta   90.00
_cell.angle_gamma   90.00
#
_symmetry.space_group_name_H-M   'P 1'
#
loop_
_entity.id
_entity.type
_entity.pdbx_description
1 polymer ?
#
loop_
_entity_poly.entity_id
_entity_poly.type
_entity_poly.pdbx_seq_one_letter_code
_entity_poly.pdbx_strand_id
1 'polypeptide(L)'
;MEIGKGLYLDLCAYDHSCRPNTIYTCNSFVATLRGLTAGVDLRNLNSTHYSYIDLINTTQQRRKLLKDTWYFECHCTRCDDPDDVLLSSILCPNCPVNQISFSFRKKRECLCIFGNVPYKDRNTQIITCPKCHNIVSPEYVVEAIAAMRFIDKIVENREVEKVDFYFLL
;
A
#
# COMPACT_ATOMS: atom_id res chain seq x y z
N MET A 1 -0.23 15.50 -17.42
CA MET A 1 -0.49 16.95 -17.58
C MET A 1 -1.70 17.28 -16.72
N GLU A 2 -1.53 18.12 -15.70
CA GLU A 2 -2.64 18.64 -14.90
C GLU A 2 -3.40 19.67 -15.74
N ILE A 3 -4.74 19.54 -15.82
CA ILE A 3 -5.59 20.39 -16.69
C ILE A 3 -6.17 21.58 -15.91
N GLY A 4 -6.17 21.52 -14.57
CA GLY A 4 -6.68 22.55 -13.67
C GLY A 4 -7.32 21.94 -12.42
N LYS A 5 -7.86 22.81 -11.56
CA LYS A 5 -8.58 22.41 -10.33
C LYS A 5 -10.07 22.73 -10.47
N GLY A 6 -10.93 21.85 -9.94
CA GLY A 6 -12.38 22.03 -9.89
C GLY A 6 -12.93 21.74 -8.50
N LEU A 7 -14.00 22.44 -8.11
CA LEU A 7 -14.72 22.22 -6.87
C LEU A 7 -16.07 21.55 -7.17
N TYR A 8 -16.26 20.33 -6.68
CA TYR A 8 -17.46 19.53 -6.92
C TYR A 8 -18.12 19.20 -5.57
N LEU A 9 -19.05 20.05 -5.15
CA LEU A 9 -19.66 19.96 -3.80
C LEU A 9 -20.30 18.59 -3.53
N ASP A 10 -20.95 18.00 -4.54
CA ASP A 10 -21.52 16.66 -4.42
C ASP A 10 -20.47 15.58 -4.17
N LEU A 11 -19.28 15.69 -4.78
CA LEU A 11 -18.18 14.76 -4.53
C LEU A 11 -17.53 14.99 -3.17
N CYS A 12 -17.44 16.25 -2.72
CA CYS A 12 -16.89 16.58 -1.41
C CYS A 12 -17.69 16.00 -0.23
N ALA A 13 -18.92 15.51 -0.47
CA ALA A 13 -19.76 14.90 0.56
C ALA A 13 -19.39 13.43 0.90
N TYR A 14 -18.58 12.74 0.07
CA TYR A 14 -18.23 11.33 0.30
C TYR A 14 -16.91 11.18 1.04
N ASP A 15 -16.88 10.28 2.01
CA ASP A 15 -15.70 9.97 2.80
C ASP A 15 -14.65 9.14 2.05
N HIS A 16 -13.43 9.22 2.56
CA HIS A 16 -12.29 8.47 2.06
C HIS A 16 -12.36 6.98 2.41
N SER A 17 -11.91 6.13 1.49
CA SER A 17 -11.44 4.77 1.81
C SER A 17 -10.21 4.39 0.98
N CYS A 18 -9.21 3.75 1.60
CA CYS A 18 -8.10 3.11 0.87
C CYS A 18 -8.52 1.84 0.13
N ARG A 19 -9.76 1.38 0.33
CA ARG A 19 -10.47 0.34 -0.42
C ARG A 19 -11.80 0.91 -0.92
N PRO A 20 -11.76 1.84 -1.88
CA PRO A 20 -12.97 2.49 -2.36
C PRO A 20 -13.86 1.51 -3.10
N ASN A 21 -15.16 1.80 -3.14
CA ASN A 21 -16.12 1.11 -4.00
C ASN A 21 -16.57 1.98 -5.18
N THR A 22 -16.06 3.21 -5.27
CA THR A 22 -16.30 4.12 -6.39
C THR A 22 -15.02 4.77 -6.90
N ILE A 23 -15.10 5.27 -8.13
CA ILE A 23 -14.10 6.14 -8.74
C ILE A 23 -14.82 7.33 -9.36
N TYR A 24 -14.23 8.51 -9.32
CA TYR A 24 -14.71 9.65 -10.08
C TYR A 24 -13.83 9.88 -11.31
N THR A 25 -14.46 10.32 -12.38
CA THR A 25 -13.80 10.74 -13.63
C THR A 25 -14.26 12.14 -13.98
N CYS A 26 -13.36 12.97 -14.51
CA CYS A 26 -13.69 14.31 -14.98
C CYS A 26 -13.69 14.35 -16.50
N ASN A 27 -14.78 14.82 -17.11
CA ASN A 27 -14.86 15.18 -18.52
C ASN A 27 -15.18 16.66 -18.63
N SER A 28 -14.18 17.47 -18.98
CA SER A 28 -14.26 18.94 -18.90
C SER A 28 -14.70 19.38 -17.49
N PHE A 29 -15.81 20.11 -17.37
CA PHE A 29 -16.37 20.60 -16.11
C PHE A 29 -17.33 19.63 -15.43
N VAL A 30 -17.51 18.42 -15.93
CA VAL A 30 -18.43 17.42 -15.38
C VAL A 30 -17.64 16.31 -14.69
N ALA A 31 -17.75 16.22 -13.37
CA ALA A 31 -17.26 15.07 -12.62
C ALA A 31 -18.37 14.03 -12.48
N THR A 32 -18.05 12.76 -12.77
CA THR A 32 -18.98 11.64 -12.69
C THR A 32 -18.46 10.61 -11.70
N LEU A 33 -19.23 10.32 -10.65
CA LEU A 33 -18.97 9.22 -9.73
C LEU A 33 -19.52 7.92 -10.30
N ARG A 34 -18.74 6.84 -10.26
CA ARG A 34 -19.12 5.51 -10.77
C ARG A 34 -18.80 4.44 -9.76
N GLY A 35 -19.71 3.48 -9.61
CA GLY A 35 -19.46 2.24 -8.85
C GLY A 35 -18.42 1.37 -9.54
N LEU A 36 -17.50 0.80 -8.76
CA LEU A 36 -16.51 -0.18 -9.23
C LEU A 36 -17.11 -1.58 -9.39
N THR A 37 -18.24 -1.84 -8.75
CA THR A 37 -18.99 -3.10 -8.86
C THR A 37 -20.47 -2.82 -9.07
N ALA A 38 -21.21 -3.83 -9.55
CA ALA A 38 -22.66 -3.79 -9.50
C ALA A 38 -23.14 -3.70 -8.02
N GLY A 39 -24.23 -2.98 -7.79
CA GLY A 39 -24.86 -2.88 -6.46
C GLY A 39 -24.37 -1.73 -5.57
N VAL A 40 -23.42 -0.91 -6.00
CA VAL A 40 -23.03 0.30 -5.25
C VAL A 40 -24.16 1.32 -5.28
N ASP A 41 -24.74 1.63 -4.12
CA ASP A 41 -25.72 2.72 -3.99
C ASP A 41 -25.01 4.06 -3.88
N LEU A 42 -24.84 4.72 -5.03
CA LEU A 42 -24.19 6.02 -5.13
C LEU A 42 -24.87 7.11 -4.30
N ARG A 43 -26.14 6.95 -3.87
CA ARG A 43 -26.83 7.96 -3.05
C ARG A 43 -26.58 7.81 -1.56
N ASN A 44 -26.00 6.69 -1.13
CA ASN A 44 -25.72 6.43 0.27
C ASN A 44 -24.31 6.91 0.65
N LEU A 45 -24.23 8.08 1.26
CA LEU A 45 -22.99 8.72 1.72
C LEU A 45 -22.21 7.87 2.75
N ASN A 46 -22.90 7.03 3.51
CA ASN A 46 -22.24 6.21 4.55
C ASN A 46 -21.59 4.94 3.99
N SER A 47 -22.03 4.46 2.82
CA SER A 47 -21.47 3.25 2.19
C SER A 47 -20.61 3.54 0.98
N THR A 48 -20.77 4.70 0.35
CA THR A 48 -20.06 5.08 -0.87
C THR A 48 -18.78 5.84 -0.53
N HIS A 49 -17.64 5.32 -1.00
CA HIS A 49 -16.33 5.88 -0.72
C HIS A 49 -15.47 5.90 -1.98
N TYR A 50 -14.70 6.97 -2.15
CA TYR A 50 -13.63 7.06 -3.15
C TYR A 50 -12.29 7.35 -2.46
N SER A 51 -11.17 7.15 -3.17
CA SER A 51 -9.86 7.46 -2.61
C SER A 51 -9.47 8.92 -2.83
N TYR A 52 -8.94 9.57 -1.80
CA TYR A 52 -8.43 10.94 -1.88
C TYR A 52 -6.96 10.97 -2.30
N ILE A 53 -6.29 9.83 -2.21
CA ILE A 53 -4.86 9.65 -2.40
C ILE A 53 -4.59 8.52 -3.39
N ASP A 54 -3.36 8.45 -3.89
CA ASP A 54 -2.89 7.25 -4.58
C ASP A 54 -2.82 6.05 -3.61
N LEU A 55 -3.22 4.88 -4.11
CA LEU A 55 -3.38 3.64 -3.37
C LEU A 55 -2.14 2.73 -3.43
N ILE A 56 -1.09 3.11 -4.18
CA ILE A 56 0.16 2.33 -4.31
C ILE A 56 1.03 2.30 -3.04
N ASN A 57 0.78 3.23 -2.11
CA ASN A 57 1.60 3.41 -0.91
C ASN A 57 1.30 2.40 0.23
N THR A 58 2.27 2.21 1.13
CA THR A 58 2.12 1.44 2.38
C THR A 58 1.05 2.04 3.31
N THR A 59 0.50 1.25 4.23
CA THR A 59 -0.47 1.75 5.23
C THR A 59 0.06 2.96 6.00
N GLN A 60 1.34 2.96 6.38
CA GLN A 60 1.97 4.05 7.12
C GLN A 60 2.05 5.33 6.27
N GLN A 61 2.48 5.22 5.01
CA GLN A 61 2.53 6.35 4.09
C GLN A 61 1.13 6.90 3.80
N ARG A 62 0.13 6.04 3.56
CA ARG A 62 -1.26 6.47 3.34
C ARG A 62 -1.82 7.22 4.54
N ARG A 63 -1.71 6.67 5.75
CA ARG A 63 -2.17 7.33 6.99
C ARG A 63 -1.44 8.64 7.24
N LYS A 64 -0.13 8.70 6.99
CA LYS A 64 0.65 9.94 7.09
C LYS A 64 0.13 11.00 6.12
N LEU A 65 0.00 10.67 4.84
CA LEU A 65 -0.50 11.59 3.82
C LEU A 65 -1.91 12.10 4.14
N LEU A 66 -2.79 11.20 4.60
CA LEU A 66 -4.14 11.54 5.01
C LEU A 66 -4.17 12.49 6.21
N LYS A 67 -3.36 12.20 7.23
CA LYS A 67 -3.23 13.03 8.42
C LYS A 67 -2.64 14.40 8.12
N ASP A 68 -1.62 14.46 7.26
CA ASP A 68 -0.94 15.70 6.92
C ASP A 68 -1.81 16.63 6.04
N THR A 69 -2.72 16.07 5.23
CA THR A 69 -3.48 16.83 4.23
C THR A 69 -4.96 17.04 4.60
N TRP A 70 -5.59 16.03 5.20
CA TRP A 70 -7.02 16.04 5.58
C TRP A 70 -7.24 15.89 7.10
N TYR A 71 -6.18 15.85 7.91
CA TYR A 71 -6.25 15.91 9.38
C TYR A 71 -7.01 14.75 10.04
N PHE A 72 -7.04 13.56 9.42
CA PHE A 72 -7.63 12.36 10.01
C PHE A 72 -6.71 11.13 9.86
N GLU A 73 -6.95 10.11 10.68
CA GLU A 73 -6.33 8.79 10.56
C GLU A 73 -7.34 7.78 10.00
N CYS A 74 -6.97 7.09 8.90
CA CYS A 74 -7.88 6.18 8.22
C CYS A 74 -7.93 4.79 8.91
N HIS A 75 -9.16 4.32 9.16
CA HIS A 75 -9.51 3.00 9.70
C HIS A 75 -10.43 2.22 8.75
N CYS A 76 -10.25 2.39 7.43
CA CYS A 76 -10.99 1.60 6.46
C CYS A 76 -10.51 0.14 6.47
N THR A 77 -11.30 -0.75 5.85
CA THR A 77 -11.03 -2.20 5.81
C THR A 77 -9.66 -2.59 5.30
N ARG A 78 -8.99 -1.78 4.46
CA ARG A 78 -7.61 -2.03 4.03
C ARG A 78 -6.56 -1.53 5.03
N CYS A 79 -6.78 -0.40 5.69
CA CYS A 79 -5.82 0.15 6.65
C CYS A 79 -5.76 -0.65 7.96
N ASP A 80 -6.84 -1.35 8.28
CA ASP A 80 -6.93 -2.26 9.43
C ASP A 80 -6.77 -3.73 9.05
N ASP A 81 -6.48 -4.03 7.77
CA ASP A 81 -6.17 -5.37 7.31
C ASP A 81 -4.76 -5.78 7.75
N PRO A 82 -4.60 -6.83 8.58
CA PRO A 82 -3.28 -7.32 8.98
C PRO A 82 -2.44 -7.83 7.79
N ASP A 83 -3.06 -8.13 6.65
CA ASP A 83 -2.38 -8.59 5.44
C ASP A 83 -1.91 -7.42 4.52
N ASP A 84 -2.32 -6.16 4.75
CA ASP A 84 -1.85 -4.97 4.00
C ASP A 84 -0.44 -4.50 4.43
N VAL A 85 0.43 -5.47 4.69
CA VAL A 85 1.81 -5.26 5.17
C VAL A 85 2.85 -5.54 4.10
N LEU A 86 2.47 -6.22 3.01
CA LEU A 86 3.38 -6.75 1.99
C LEU A 86 4.36 -5.72 1.43
N LEU A 87 3.89 -4.50 1.14
CA LEU A 87 4.72 -3.40 0.62
C LEU A 87 5.76 -2.88 1.61
N SER A 88 5.59 -3.21 2.90
CA SER A 88 6.42 -2.76 4.02
C SER A 88 7.20 -3.89 4.69
N SER A 89 7.18 -5.07 4.08
CA SER A 89 7.75 -6.30 4.63
C SER A 89 8.98 -6.75 3.84
N ILE A 90 9.85 -7.49 4.52
CA ILE A 90 11.00 -8.17 3.92
C ILE A 90 10.77 -9.67 3.87
N LEU A 91 11.50 -10.35 2.98
CA LEU A 91 11.60 -11.81 3.03
C LEU A 91 12.73 -12.19 3.99
N CYS A 92 12.45 -13.12 4.90
CA CYS A 92 13.47 -13.61 5.81
C CYS A 92 14.67 -14.19 5.03
N PRO A 93 15.90 -13.67 5.23
CA PRO A 93 17.08 -14.13 4.49
C PRO A 93 17.53 -15.53 4.95
N ASN A 94 17.14 -15.93 6.16
CA ASN A 94 17.53 -17.18 6.79
C ASN A 94 16.57 -18.35 6.47
N CYS A 95 15.41 -18.07 5.88
CA CYS A 95 14.50 -19.11 5.44
C CYS A 95 15.04 -19.78 4.15
N PRO A 96 14.96 -21.11 4.02
CA PRO A 96 15.43 -21.80 2.82
C PRO A 96 14.68 -21.30 1.58
N VAL A 97 15.43 -20.98 0.52
CA VAL A 97 14.88 -20.63 -0.79
C VAL A 97 14.55 -21.93 -1.52
N ASN A 98 13.27 -22.28 -1.64
CA ASN A 98 12.87 -23.32 -2.58
C ASN A 98 12.92 -22.76 -4.00
N GLN A 99 13.92 -23.17 -4.78
CA GLN A 99 14.06 -22.74 -6.18
C GLN A 99 13.03 -23.39 -7.12
N ILE A 100 12.31 -24.43 -6.68
CA ILE A 100 11.41 -25.21 -7.52
C ILE A 100 10.24 -25.73 -6.69
N SER A 101 9.08 -25.06 -6.73
CA SER A 101 7.78 -25.76 -6.75
C SER A 101 6.62 -24.79 -6.86
N PHE A 102 5.72 -25.10 -7.79
CA PHE A 102 4.35 -24.59 -7.96
C PHE A 102 3.44 -24.81 -6.72
N SER A 103 4.04 -25.13 -5.57
CA SER A 103 3.35 -25.48 -4.32
C SER A 103 3.60 -24.39 -3.29
N PHE A 104 2.52 -23.75 -2.84
CA PHE A 104 2.44 -22.68 -1.84
C PHE A 104 3.18 -22.91 -0.49
N ARG A 105 3.77 -24.09 -0.25
CA ARG A 105 4.08 -24.59 1.10
C ARG A 105 5.50 -24.34 1.64
N LYS A 106 6.43 -23.74 0.89
CA LYS A 106 7.78 -23.41 1.42
C LYS A 106 8.35 -22.08 0.88
N LYS A 107 7.57 -21.00 0.96
CA LYS A 107 8.04 -19.63 0.69
C LYS A 107 8.89 -19.09 1.85
N ARG A 108 9.84 -18.18 1.59
CA ARG A 108 10.47 -17.38 2.65
C ARG A 108 9.38 -16.64 3.46
N GLU A 109 9.57 -16.55 4.77
CA GLU A 109 8.62 -15.86 5.64
C GLU A 109 8.61 -14.35 5.33
N CYS A 110 7.43 -13.75 5.32
CA CYS A 110 7.28 -12.31 5.12
C CYS A 110 7.27 -11.63 6.48
N LEU A 111 8.22 -10.71 6.72
CA LEU A 111 8.43 -10.09 8.02
C LEU A 111 8.15 -8.59 7.91
N CYS A 112 7.17 -8.12 8.68
CA CYS A 112 6.85 -6.71 8.80
C CYS A 112 7.99 -6.01 9.54
N ILE A 113 8.55 -4.98 8.92
CA ILE A 113 9.57 -4.14 9.58
C ILE A 113 8.90 -3.10 10.48
N PHE A 114 7.72 -2.63 10.07
CA PHE A 114 6.98 -1.55 10.74
C PHE A 114 5.85 -2.10 11.62
N GLY A 115 5.41 -1.27 12.57
CA GLY A 115 4.34 -1.62 13.50
C GLY A 115 4.78 -2.52 14.65
N ASN A 116 3.81 -2.92 15.48
CA ASN A 116 3.99 -3.80 16.63
C ASN A 116 3.61 -5.23 16.22
N VAL A 117 4.61 -6.09 16.03
CA VAL A 117 4.41 -7.50 15.67
C VAL A 117 5.01 -8.42 16.75
N PRO A 118 4.43 -9.60 17.02
CA PRO A 118 4.87 -10.47 18.12
C PRO A 118 6.34 -10.92 18.03
N TYR A 119 6.88 -10.95 16.81
CA TYR A 119 8.23 -11.43 16.51
C TYR A 119 9.28 -10.31 16.42
N LYS A 120 8.91 -9.07 16.75
CA LYS A 120 9.82 -7.93 16.81
C LYS A 120 9.88 -7.40 18.24
N ASP A 121 11.08 -7.41 18.83
CA ASP A 121 11.29 -6.89 20.18
C ASP A 121 11.02 -5.39 20.23
N ARG A 122 10.21 -4.94 21.19
CA ARG A 122 9.74 -3.55 21.26
C ARG A 122 10.86 -2.56 21.60
N ASN A 123 11.89 -3.01 22.30
CA ASN A 123 12.95 -2.14 22.81
C ASN A 123 14.14 -2.08 21.84
N THR A 124 14.60 -3.25 21.41
CA THR A 124 15.77 -3.44 20.55
C THR A 124 15.45 -3.39 19.06
N GLN A 125 14.17 -3.51 18.68
CA GLN A 125 13.70 -3.64 17.29
C GLN A 125 14.25 -4.88 16.56
N ILE A 126 14.84 -5.83 17.28
CA ILE A 126 15.34 -7.09 16.72
C ILE A 126 14.17 -7.93 16.23
N ILE A 127 14.27 -8.42 14.99
CA ILE A 127 13.27 -9.27 14.35
C ILE A 127 13.74 -10.73 14.41
N THR A 128 12.93 -11.60 15.01
CA THR A 128 13.17 -13.05 15.04
C THR A 128 12.17 -13.75 14.14
N CYS A 129 12.60 -14.39 13.07
CA CYS A 129 11.66 -14.98 12.11
C CYS A 129 10.75 -16.04 12.78
N PRO A 130 9.41 -15.93 12.72
CA PRO A 130 8.51 -16.89 13.36
C PRO A 130 8.56 -18.28 12.71
N LYS A 131 9.13 -18.39 11.49
CA LYS A 131 9.22 -19.64 10.73
C LYS A 131 10.53 -20.40 10.96
N CYS A 132 11.67 -19.73 10.86
CA CYS A 132 12.98 -20.38 11.01
C CYS A 132 13.63 -20.12 12.38
N HIS A 133 13.02 -19.29 13.21
CA HIS A 133 13.48 -18.89 14.54
C HIS A 133 14.85 -18.19 14.59
N ASN A 134 15.46 -17.92 13.44
CA ASN A 134 16.70 -17.17 13.34
C ASN A 134 16.44 -15.67 13.46
N ILE A 135 17.35 -14.99 14.15
CA ILE A 135 17.42 -13.52 14.21
C ILE A 135 17.77 -13.00 12.81
N VAL A 136 17.01 -12.01 12.34
CA VAL A 136 17.34 -11.27 11.11
C VAL A 136 18.39 -10.22 11.46
N SER A 137 19.46 -10.13 10.67
CA SER A 137 20.53 -9.17 10.93
C SER A 137 20.00 -7.73 10.84
N PRO A 138 20.30 -6.86 11.83
CA PRO A 138 19.91 -5.45 11.78
C PRO A 138 20.40 -4.75 10.50
N GLU A 139 21.59 -5.11 10.00
CA GLU A 139 22.17 -4.56 8.78
C GLU A 139 21.29 -4.86 7.56
N TYR A 140 20.77 -6.09 7.45
CA TYR A 140 19.85 -6.48 6.38
C TYR A 140 18.53 -5.71 6.45
N VAL A 141 18.01 -5.49 7.66
CA VAL A 141 16.79 -4.68 7.87
C VAL A 141 17.02 -3.23 7.44
N VAL A 142 18.16 -2.64 7.81
CA VAL A 142 18.53 -1.26 7.42
C VAL A 142 18.69 -1.14 5.91
N GLU A 143 19.38 -2.08 5.27
CA GLU A 143 19.55 -2.13 3.82
C GLU A 143 18.19 -2.22 3.11
N ALA A 144 17.29 -3.08 3.59
CA ALA A 144 15.95 -3.19 3.03
C ALA A 144 15.13 -1.92 3.17
N ILE A 145 15.18 -1.24 4.33
CA ILE A 145 14.52 0.05 4.53
C ILE A 145 15.10 1.10 3.57
N ALA A 146 16.42 1.12 3.39
CA ALA A 146 17.06 2.03 2.45
C ALA A 146 16.56 1.77 1.03
N ALA A 147 16.57 0.51 0.58
CA ALA A 147 16.05 0.10 -0.73
C ALA A 147 14.60 0.52 -0.94
N MET A 148 13.72 0.31 0.05
CA MET A 148 12.31 0.72 0.00
C MET A 148 12.16 2.23 -0.23
N ARG A 149 12.98 3.06 0.42
CA ARG A 149 12.96 4.53 0.23
C ARG A 149 13.40 4.96 -1.16
N PHE A 150 14.24 4.16 -1.83
CA PHE A 150 14.62 4.45 -3.21
C PHE A 150 13.52 4.13 -4.22
N ILE A 151 12.56 3.25 -3.88
CA ILE A 151 11.44 2.92 -4.76
C ILE A 151 10.62 4.16 -5.08
N ASP A 152 10.33 5.02 -4.09
CA ASP A 152 9.59 6.28 -4.31
C ASP A 152 10.27 7.13 -5.40
N LYS A 153 11.61 7.26 -5.35
CA LYS A 153 12.38 8.00 -6.37
C LYS A 153 12.34 7.33 -7.76
N ILE A 154 12.42 6.00 -7.82
CA ILE A 154 12.36 5.25 -9.09
C ILE A 154 10.99 5.41 -9.74
N VAL A 155 9.93 5.36 -8.93
CA VAL A 155 8.53 5.55 -9.37
C VAL A 155 8.31 6.98 -9.84
N GLU A 156 8.77 7.98 -9.09
CA GLU A 156 8.69 9.40 -9.47
C GLU A 156 9.42 9.69 -10.80
N ASN A 157 10.56 9.05 -11.03
CA ASN A 157 11.36 9.22 -12.26
C ASN A 157 10.84 8.41 -13.46
N ARG A 158 9.73 7.66 -13.32
CA ARG A 158 9.18 6.74 -14.35
C ARG A 158 10.19 5.73 -14.91
N GLU A 159 11.22 5.37 -14.15
CA GLU A 159 12.24 4.44 -14.62
C GLU A 159 11.70 3.01 -14.75
N VAL A 160 10.56 2.70 -14.12
CA VAL A 160 9.86 1.42 -14.25
C VAL A 160 9.32 1.19 -15.66
N GLU A 161 8.93 2.25 -16.39
CA GLU A 161 8.44 2.14 -17.79
C GLU A 161 9.53 1.64 -18.75
N LYS A 162 10.81 1.70 -18.37
CA LYS A 162 11.93 1.17 -19.17
C LYS A 162 12.18 -0.33 -18.98
N VAL A 163 11.63 -0.96 -17.94
CA VAL A 163 11.90 -2.37 -17.63
C VAL A 163 10.92 -3.31 -18.37
N ASP A 164 9.68 -2.87 -18.61
CA ASP A 164 8.68 -3.68 -19.33
C ASP A 164 8.85 -3.66 -20.87
N PHE A 165 9.63 -2.72 -21.43
CA PHE A 165 9.88 -2.67 -22.87
C PHE A 165 10.98 -3.62 -23.38
N TYR A 166 11.76 -4.24 -22.48
CA TYR A 166 12.84 -5.17 -22.85
C TYR A 166 12.42 -6.65 -22.89
N PHE A 167 11.16 -6.98 -22.58
CA PHE A 167 10.64 -8.36 -22.63
C PHE A 167 9.60 -8.60 -23.76
N LEU A 168 9.47 -7.67 -24.71
CA LEU A 168 8.52 -7.74 -25.84
C LEU A 168 9.18 -7.61 -27.24
N LEU A 169 10.48 -7.92 -27.36
CA LEU A 169 11.18 -8.20 -28.63
C LEU A 169 11.61 -9.67 -28.66
#